data_AF-A0A2P9F8S9-F1
#
_entry.id   AF-A0A2P9F8S9-F1
#
_cell.length_a   1.000
_cell.length_b   1.000
_cell.length_c   1.000
_cell.angle_alpha   90.00
_cell.angle_beta   90.00
_cell.angle_gamma   90.00
#
_symmetry.space_group_name_H-M   'P 1'
#
loop_
_entity.id
_entity.type
_entity.pdbx_description
1 polymer ?
#
loop_
_entity_poly.entity_id
_entity_poly.type
_entity_poly.pdbx_seq_one_letter_code
_entity_poly.pdbx_strand_id
1 'polypeptide(L)'
;MQPSKPSSRVSLAHLVAACVLALALVVTSSAVVALVRGPQGTAGAGDTATSARHWVNTWSAMPQLTEAHNMPPAPFTGERAVLVDTTLRQTVRVTTGGDRVRLRFSNAFGGTALPLTAVTVALPKGGQAGVGAVEPGTTRAVTFGGRDATTVPVGAQVVSDPLDFTVRPGSNLTVTTYLAEGQASLALTSHPGSRTTSYLQHGDGTRDEDLPGATPTNHWYLLSDIEVLSRPATTAVAVLGDSLTDGRGSTTNGNNRWPDQLFDRLQQKPATRNIAVVNQAAGGNRILNDGLGPNALARLDRDILAHSAVEQLIVFEGINDIGTAEATPAAQRRVTADLIAAYDQIIVRAHAQGIRVYGATLLPFDGNTLYDDADGHREDARQAVNTWIRTSGRFDAVLDFDRVVRDPQNPSRLRPTLHDGDWLHLNPEGYRALAEAVPSRLLQQR
;
A
#
# COMPACT_ATOMS: atom_id res chain seq x y z
N MET A 1 -36.83 63.02 41.30
CA MET A 1 -37.07 61.57 41.18
C MET A 1 -37.36 61.29 39.71
N GLN A 2 -36.41 60.86 38.87
CA GLN A 2 -35.92 59.48 38.70
C GLN A 2 -37.05 58.43 38.54
N PRO A 3 -36.97 57.47 37.60
CA PRO A 3 -37.07 57.69 36.15
C PRO A 3 -38.17 56.83 35.46
N SER A 4 -38.54 57.32 34.27
CA SER A 4 -39.09 56.67 33.06
C SER A 4 -39.51 55.19 33.07
N LYS A 5 -40.78 54.95 32.69
CA LYS A 5 -41.16 53.78 31.88
C LYS A 5 -40.56 53.92 30.47
N PRO A 6 -39.97 52.86 29.89
CA PRO A 6 -39.94 52.72 28.44
C PRO A 6 -41.12 51.84 28.00
N SER A 7 -42.00 52.45 27.21
CA SER A 7 -42.78 51.75 26.20
C SER A 7 -42.07 51.93 24.85
N SER A 8 -41.52 50.87 24.30
CA SER A 8 -41.19 50.78 22.87
C SER A 8 -41.25 49.31 22.48
N ARG A 9 -42.30 48.93 21.73
CA ARG A 9 -42.21 48.79 20.28
C ARG A 9 -41.11 47.78 19.90
N VAL A 10 -41.46 46.50 19.99
CA VAL A 10 -40.81 45.49 19.17
C VAL A 10 -41.05 45.92 17.72
N SER A 11 -39.98 46.36 17.07
CA SER A 11 -39.98 46.83 15.70
C SER A 11 -40.47 45.71 14.77
N LEU A 12 -41.49 46.04 13.97
CA LEU A 12 -42.05 45.24 12.87
C LEU A 12 -40.99 44.84 11.82
N ALA A 13 -39.73 45.30 11.93
CA ALA A 13 -38.64 44.96 11.03
C ALA A 13 -38.01 43.56 11.26
N HIS A 14 -38.21 42.92 12.42
CA HIS A 14 -37.56 41.62 12.71
C HIS A 14 -38.44 40.41 12.36
N LEU A 15 -39.73 40.58 12.09
CA LEU A 15 -40.59 39.50 11.57
C LEU A 15 -40.65 39.46 10.04
N VAL A 16 -40.21 40.51 9.34
CA VAL A 16 -40.20 40.56 7.86
C VAL A 16 -38.90 40.00 7.27
N ALA A 17 -37.77 40.01 8.00
CA ALA A 17 -36.51 39.44 7.51
C ALA A 17 -36.48 37.89 7.53
N ALA A 18 -37.26 37.23 8.38
CA ALA A 18 -37.32 35.77 8.46
C ALA A 18 -38.27 35.12 7.42
N CYS A 19 -39.19 35.88 6.83
CA CYS A 19 -40.12 35.37 5.81
C CYS A 19 -39.64 35.58 4.36
N VAL A 20 -38.58 36.37 4.12
CA VAL A 20 -38.03 36.61 2.76
C VAL A 20 -36.90 35.62 2.40
N LEU A 21 -36.20 35.03 3.37
CA LEU A 21 -35.18 34.00 3.06
C LEU A 21 -35.74 32.56 2.91
N ALA A 22 -36.94 32.28 3.41
CA ALA A 22 -37.58 30.97 3.24
C ALA A 22 -38.43 30.85 1.96
N LEU A 23 -38.68 31.95 1.24
CA LEU A 23 -39.41 31.97 -0.03
C LEU A 23 -38.51 32.12 -1.27
N ALA A 24 -37.18 32.15 -1.10
CA ALA A 24 -36.20 32.16 -2.19
C ALA A 24 -35.60 30.77 -2.49
N LEU A 25 -36.00 29.71 -1.77
CA LEU A 25 -35.46 28.35 -1.95
C LEU A 25 -36.47 27.30 -2.44
N VAL A 26 -37.69 27.70 -2.83
CA VAL A 26 -38.74 26.75 -3.28
C VAL A 26 -39.33 27.10 -4.66
N VAL A 27 -38.84 28.12 -5.37
CA VAL A 27 -39.34 28.47 -6.72
C VAL A 27 -38.18 28.76 -7.69
N THR A 28 -37.30 27.79 -7.96
CA THR A 28 -36.46 27.76 -9.18
C THR A 28 -35.99 26.33 -9.56
N SER A 29 -36.72 25.28 -9.19
CA SER A 29 -36.44 23.90 -9.62
C SER A 29 -37.57 23.34 -10.46
N SER A 30 -38.04 24.10 -11.46
CA SER A 30 -38.99 23.64 -12.49
C SER A 30 -39.00 24.63 -13.65
N ALA A 31 -37.92 24.65 -14.46
CA ALA A 31 -37.90 25.05 -15.87
C ALA A 31 -36.48 25.47 -16.29
N VAL A 32 -35.61 24.52 -16.63
CA VAL A 32 -34.77 24.54 -17.85
C VAL A 32 -34.40 23.08 -18.17
N VAL A 33 -35.41 22.28 -18.53
CA VAL A 33 -35.23 21.06 -19.32
C VAL A 33 -35.81 21.36 -20.69
N ALA A 34 -35.10 22.17 -21.48
CA ALA A 34 -35.28 22.33 -22.92
C ALA A 34 -34.20 23.28 -23.49
N LEU A 35 -33.65 22.92 -24.64
CA LEU A 35 -32.63 23.62 -25.44
C LEU A 35 -31.18 23.58 -24.95
N VAL A 36 -30.53 22.44 -25.16
CA VAL A 36 -29.37 22.38 -26.08
C VAL A 36 -29.51 21.12 -26.96
N ARG A 37 -30.38 21.17 -27.97
CA ARG A 37 -30.27 20.27 -29.14
C ARG A 37 -29.41 20.98 -30.17
N GLY A 38 -28.10 20.73 -30.12
CA GLY A 38 -27.20 21.07 -31.22
C GLY A 38 -27.55 20.22 -32.47
N PRO A 39 -27.15 20.66 -33.67
CA PRO A 39 -27.44 19.93 -34.90
C PRO A 39 -26.87 18.51 -34.80
N GLN A 40 -27.69 17.51 -35.13
CA GLN A 40 -27.21 16.15 -35.38
C GLN A 40 -26.32 16.20 -36.62
N GLY A 41 -25.04 16.46 -36.41
CA GLY A 41 -24.00 16.10 -37.37
C GLY A 41 -24.04 14.58 -37.50
N THR A 42 -24.29 14.10 -38.72
CA THR A 42 -24.10 12.70 -39.10
C THR A 42 -22.67 12.31 -38.73
N ALA A 43 -22.51 11.64 -37.58
CA ALA A 43 -21.26 11.00 -37.22
C ALA A 43 -21.04 9.92 -38.27
N GLY A 44 -20.13 10.20 -39.20
CA GLY A 44 -19.52 9.16 -40.00
C GLY A 44 -19.03 8.07 -39.06
N ALA A 45 -19.22 6.82 -39.46
CA ALA A 45 -18.58 5.67 -38.86
C ALA A 45 -17.06 5.86 -38.95
N GLY A 46 -16.52 6.58 -37.96
CA GLY A 46 -15.12 6.79 -37.72
C GLY A 46 -14.69 5.74 -36.72
N ASP A 47 -13.98 4.74 -37.23
CA ASP A 47 -13.28 3.71 -36.49
C ASP A 47 -12.25 4.33 -35.53
N THR A 48 -12.65 4.70 -34.32
CA THR A 48 -11.73 5.08 -33.23
C THR A 48 -12.29 4.68 -31.86
N ALA A 49 -12.44 3.38 -31.64
CA ALA A 49 -12.26 2.85 -30.29
C ALA A 49 -10.76 2.96 -29.96
N THR A 50 -10.29 4.15 -29.59
CA THR A 50 -9.13 4.23 -28.70
C THR A 50 -9.54 3.44 -27.47
N SER A 51 -9.05 2.20 -27.37
CA SER A 51 -9.34 1.34 -26.21
C SER A 51 -9.07 2.14 -24.94
N ALA A 52 -10.11 2.37 -24.13
CA ALA A 52 -10.04 3.23 -22.97
C ALA A 52 -8.97 2.68 -22.01
N ARG A 53 -7.79 3.30 -21.97
CA ARG A 53 -6.72 2.94 -21.04
C ARG A 53 -7.06 3.45 -19.64
N HIS A 54 -6.60 2.75 -18.61
CA HIS A 54 -6.78 3.17 -17.21
C HIS A 54 -5.50 2.94 -16.41
N TRP A 55 -5.40 3.60 -15.26
CA TRP A 55 -4.26 3.47 -14.36
C TRP A 55 -4.39 2.20 -13.51
N VAL A 56 -3.29 1.45 -13.38
CA VAL A 56 -3.20 0.26 -12.53
C VAL A 56 -2.01 0.41 -11.60
N ASN A 57 -2.22 0.23 -10.29
CA ASN A 57 -1.10 0.13 -9.35
C ASN A 57 -0.24 -1.09 -9.73
N THR A 58 1.04 -0.85 -10.02
CA THR A 58 2.01 -1.90 -10.38
C THR A 58 2.96 -2.25 -9.24
N TRP A 59 3.13 -1.31 -8.31
CA TRP A 59 3.94 -1.46 -7.11
C TRP A 59 3.36 -0.55 -6.02
N SER A 60 3.48 -0.99 -4.77
CA SER A 60 3.16 -0.21 -3.58
C SER A 60 4.08 -0.60 -2.43
N ALA A 61 4.16 0.27 -1.43
CA ALA A 61 4.66 -0.06 -0.11
C ALA A 61 3.76 0.56 0.96
N MET A 62 3.43 -0.20 2.00
CA MET A 62 2.61 0.27 3.11
C MET A 62 3.36 1.39 3.86
N PRO A 63 2.83 2.63 3.91
CA PRO A 63 3.45 3.74 4.62
C PRO A 63 3.45 3.51 6.14
N GLN A 64 4.62 3.67 6.77
CA GLN A 64 4.86 3.57 8.22
C GLN A 64 5.54 4.84 8.75
N LEU A 65 5.33 5.13 10.03
CA LEU A 65 6.20 6.05 10.75
C LEU A 65 7.54 5.34 10.97
N THR A 66 8.61 5.94 10.50
CA THR A 66 9.96 5.36 10.62
C THR A 66 10.38 5.25 12.09
N GLU A 67 10.67 4.04 12.53
CA GLU A 67 11.25 3.78 13.85
C GLU A 67 12.68 4.32 13.92
N ALA A 68 13.13 4.73 15.11
CA ALA A 68 14.44 5.37 15.30
C ALA A 68 15.62 4.58 14.72
N HIS A 69 15.59 3.25 14.81
CA HIS A 69 16.66 2.38 14.29
C HIS A 69 16.59 2.13 12.78
N ASN A 70 15.49 2.49 12.13
CA ASN A 70 15.26 2.40 10.69
C ASN A 70 15.31 3.77 9.99
N MET A 71 15.69 4.82 10.72
CA MET A 71 15.90 6.15 10.15
C MET A 71 17.04 6.12 9.12
N PRO A 72 17.07 7.08 8.16
CA PRO A 72 18.22 7.26 7.29
C PRO A 72 19.51 7.29 8.13
N PRO A 73 20.50 6.43 7.84
CA PRO A 73 21.72 6.33 8.64
C PRO A 73 22.47 7.66 8.66
N ALA A 74 23.39 7.83 9.62
CA ALA A 74 24.25 9.01 9.64
C ALA A 74 25.02 9.16 8.31
N PRO A 75 25.21 10.39 7.79
CA PRO A 75 24.83 11.69 8.37
C PRO A 75 23.42 12.20 8.00
N PHE A 76 22.52 11.36 7.48
CA PHE A 76 21.25 11.79 6.87
C PHE A 76 20.08 12.01 7.85
N THR A 77 20.32 11.80 9.15
CA THR A 77 19.38 12.12 10.23
C THR A 77 20.07 13.07 11.20
N GLY A 78 19.59 14.33 11.26
CA GLY A 78 20.07 15.35 12.19
C GLY A 78 19.21 15.44 13.45
N GLU A 79 19.40 16.50 14.23
CA GLU A 79 18.65 16.71 15.49
C GLU A 79 17.20 17.16 15.28
N ARG A 80 16.90 17.81 14.15
CA ARG A 80 15.60 18.43 13.89
C ARG A 80 15.08 18.21 12.47
N ALA A 81 15.88 17.60 11.61
CA ALA A 81 15.57 17.40 10.21
C ALA A 81 16.23 16.12 9.68
N VAL A 82 15.65 15.57 8.63
CA VAL A 82 16.11 14.36 7.95
C VAL A 82 16.28 14.65 6.47
N LEU A 83 17.21 13.94 5.83
CA LEU A 83 17.46 14.01 4.39
C LEU A 83 17.79 15.44 3.91
N VAL A 84 18.45 16.26 4.73
CA VAL A 84 18.90 17.60 4.34
C VAL A 84 19.99 17.50 3.27
N ASP A 85 19.87 18.26 2.19
CA ASP A 85 20.75 18.20 1.03
C ASP A 85 21.04 16.74 0.60
N THR A 86 19.99 15.95 0.41
CA THR A 86 20.13 14.49 0.24
C THR A 86 19.47 14.00 -1.04
N THR A 87 20.26 13.29 -1.85
CA THR A 87 19.78 12.37 -2.88
C THR A 87 19.49 11.01 -2.27
N LEU A 88 18.27 10.53 -2.47
CA LEU A 88 17.79 9.19 -2.12
C LEU A 88 17.48 8.42 -3.41
N ARG A 89 18.21 7.34 -3.66
CA ARG A 89 18.01 6.46 -4.81
C ARG A 89 17.51 5.10 -4.36
N GLN A 90 16.32 4.73 -4.82
CA GLN A 90 15.61 3.51 -4.44
C GLN A 90 15.32 2.68 -5.68
N THR A 91 15.37 1.35 -5.55
CA THR A 91 14.90 0.43 -6.58
C THR A 91 13.60 -0.24 -6.14
N VAL A 92 12.68 -0.44 -7.08
CA VAL A 92 11.40 -1.13 -6.87
C VAL A 92 11.11 -2.06 -8.04
N ARG A 93 10.41 -3.18 -7.79
CA ARG A 93 10.00 -4.12 -8.81
C ARG A 93 8.58 -3.82 -9.27
N VAL A 94 8.39 -3.47 -10.53
CA VAL A 94 7.04 -3.32 -11.09
C VAL A 94 6.46 -4.70 -11.44
N THR A 95 5.18 -4.92 -11.19
CA THR A 95 4.51 -6.16 -11.57
C THR A 95 3.93 -6.06 -12.98
N THR A 96 2.93 -5.23 -13.21
CA THR A 96 2.43 -4.97 -14.57
C THR A 96 3.22 -3.86 -15.27
N GLY A 97 3.40 -4.00 -16.59
CA GLY A 97 4.14 -3.04 -17.42
C GLY A 97 3.23 -2.01 -18.09
N GLY A 98 3.84 -0.99 -18.68
CA GLY A 98 3.14 0.04 -19.44
C GLY A 98 4.10 1.04 -20.07
N ASP A 99 3.56 1.88 -20.95
CA ASP A 99 4.32 2.91 -21.68
C ASP A 99 4.36 4.26 -20.95
N ARG A 100 3.48 4.42 -19.96
CA ARG A 100 3.42 5.61 -19.11
C ARG A 100 3.36 5.20 -17.65
N VAL A 101 4.11 5.90 -16.83
CA VAL A 101 4.16 5.70 -15.37
C VAL A 101 3.74 6.99 -14.67
N ARG A 102 3.27 6.87 -13.43
CA ARG A 102 3.20 7.98 -12.47
C ARG A 102 3.51 7.48 -11.07
N LEU A 103 4.08 8.35 -10.25
CA LEU A 103 4.58 8.03 -8.93
C LEU A 103 3.71 8.69 -7.87
N ARG A 104 3.57 8.06 -6.70
CA ARG A 104 2.98 8.68 -5.51
C ARG A 104 4.01 8.79 -4.40
N PHE A 105 4.07 9.97 -3.80
CA PHE A 105 4.87 10.25 -2.62
C PHE A 105 3.95 10.58 -1.44
N SER A 106 4.25 10.03 -0.28
CA SER A 106 3.43 10.11 0.92
C SER A 106 4.16 10.83 2.04
N ASN A 107 3.44 11.76 2.67
CA ASN A 107 3.83 12.42 3.91
C ASN A 107 2.81 12.09 5.02
N ALA A 108 2.32 10.85 5.05
CA ALA A 108 1.28 10.39 5.96
C ALA A 108 1.63 10.61 7.45
N PHE A 109 2.91 10.52 7.80
CA PHE A 109 3.38 10.60 9.20
C PHE A 109 4.34 11.75 9.47
N GLY A 110 4.74 12.53 8.45
CA GLY A 110 5.73 13.57 8.67
C GLY A 110 5.16 14.77 9.42
N GLY A 111 5.94 15.32 10.35
CA GLY A 111 5.49 16.43 11.21
C GLY A 111 5.51 17.81 10.54
N THR A 112 6.08 17.90 9.34
CA THR A 112 6.15 19.12 8.52
C THR A 112 5.91 18.78 7.06
N ALA A 113 5.65 19.80 6.23
CA ALA A 113 5.54 19.61 4.80
C ALA A 113 6.82 18.97 4.23
N LEU A 114 6.68 18.04 3.29
CA LEU A 114 7.80 17.32 2.67
C LEU A 114 8.15 18.00 1.34
N PRO A 115 9.27 18.74 1.24
CA PRO A 115 9.72 19.32 -0.02
C PRO A 115 10.44 18.25 -0.86
N LEU A 116 9.96 18.05 -2.09
CA LEU A 116 10.64 17.25 -3.10
C LEU A 116 11.23 18.23 -4.12
N THR A 117 12.56 18.37 -4.14
CA THR A 117 13.24 19.37 -4.98
C THR A 117 13.39 18.90 -6.42
N ALA A 118 13.72 17.63 -6.62
CA ALA A 118 13.78 17.00 -7.93
C ALA A 118 13.53 15.49 -7.81
N VAL A 119 12.88 14.91 -8.82
CA VAL A 119 12.63 13.47 -8.90
C VAL A 119 12.96 12.99 -10.31
N THR A 120 13.68 11.87 -10.42
CA THR A 120 13.93 11.19 -11.69
C THR A 120 13.61 9.70 -11.59
N VAL A 121 13.33 9.10 -12.75
CA VAL A 121 13.28 7.64 -12.91
C VAL A 121 14.29 7.18 -13.95
N ALA A 122 14.79 5.96 -13.79
CA ALA A 122 15.70 5.33 -14.73
C ALA A 122 15.59 3.80 -14.65
N LEU A 123 16.13 3.10 -15.65
CA LEU A 123 16.32 1.66 -15.53
C LEU A 123 17.58 1.39 -14.68
N PRO A 124 17.56 0.49 -13.69
CA PRO A 124 18.76 0.15 -12.93
C PRO A 124 19.77 -0.57 -13.81
N LYS A 125 21.07 -0.38 -13.52
CA LYS A 125 22.16 -1.04 -14.26
C LYS A 125 22.00 -2.56 -14.23
N GLY A 126 22.04 -3.20 -15.40
CA GLY A 126 21.83 -4.63 -15.57
C GLY A 126 20.42 -5.10 -15.18
N GLY A 127 19.46 -4.18 -14.98
CA GLY A 127 18.12 -4.51 -14.49
C GLY A 127 18.08 -5.02 -13.04
N GLN A 128 19.16 -4.85 -12.27
CA GLN A 128 19.29 -5.46 -10.94
C GLN A 128 18.55 -4.67 -9.85
N ALA A 129 18.06 -5.36 -8.83
CA ALA A 129 17.47 -4.71 -7.67
C ALA A 129 18.58 -4.21 -6.72
N GLY A 130 18.40 -3.02 -6.17
CA GLY A 130 19.28 -2.47 -5.15
C GLY A 130 20.69 -2.13 -5.63
N VAL A 131 20.85 -1.85 -6.92
CA VAL A 131 22.10 -1.31 -7.50
C VAL A 131 22.05 0.23 -7.51
N GLY A 132 23.16 0.88 -7.16
CA GLY A 132 23.26 2.35 -7.13
C GLY A 132 23.34 3.00 -8.52
N ALA A 133 23.83 2.25 -9.51
CA ALA A 133 23.97 2.70 -10.89
C ALA A 133 22.69 2.51 -11.71
N VAL A 134 22.48 3.38 -12.69
CA VAL A 134 21.40 3.33 -13.67
C VAL A 134 21.94 3.10 -15.08
N GLU A 135 21.07 2.67 -16.00
CA GLU A 135 21.46 2.54 -17.41
C GLU A 135 21.60 3.91 -18.08
N PRO A 136 22.74 4.19 -18.74
CA PRO A 136 23.00 5.44 -19.44
C PRO A 136 21.87 5.82 -20.41
N GLY A 137 21.49 7.10 -20.42
CA GLY A 137 20.45 7.64 -21.30
C GLY A 137 19.00 7.26 -20.95
N THR A 138 18.77 6.49 -19.87
CA THR A 138 17.41 6.13 -19.43
C THR A 138 16.80 7.13 -18.46
N THR A 139 17.60 7.96 -17.78
CA THR A 139 17.11 8.94 -16.79
C THR A 139 16.08 9.89 -17.40
N ARG A 140 14.92 10.03 -16.74
CA ARG A 140 13.85 10.97 -17.10
C ARG A 140 13.40 11.73 -15.86
N ALA A 141 13.17 13.04 -16.02
CA ALA A 141 12.60 13.88 -14.96
C ALA A 141 11.12 13.54 -14.73
N VAL A 142 10.70 13.62 -13.47
CA VAL A 142 9.32 13.49 -13.03
C VAL A 142 8.82 14.87 -12.62
N THR A 143 7.66 15.28 -13.12
CA THR A 143 7.07 16.60 -12.85
C THR A 143 5.78 16.52 -12.05
N PHE A 144 5.36 17.65 -11.47
CA PHE A 144 4.13 17.81 -10.69
C PHE A 144 3.40 19.09 -11.11
N GLY A 145 2.37 18.94 -11.95
CA GLY A 145 1.71 20.08 -12.60
C GLY A 145 2.66 20.86 -13.51
N GLY A 146 3.56 20.15 -14.20
CA GLY A 146 4.57 20.71 -15.11
C GLY A 146 5.82 21.29 -14.43
N ARG A 147 5.95 21.14 -13.12
CA ARG A 147 7.11 21.64 -12.34
C ARG A 147 8.00 20.49 -11.89
N ASP A 148 9.31 20.71 -11.84
CA ASP A 148 10.28 19.70 -11.38
C ASP A 148 10.21 19.42 -9.87
N ALA A 149 9.62 20.34 -9.11
CA ALA A 149 9.53 20.30 -7.66
C ALA A 149 8.08 20.33 -7.17
N THR A 150 7.85 19.79 -5.98
CA THR A 150 6.56 19.84 -5.29
C THR A 150 6.74 19.81 -3.77
N THR A 151 5.67 20.08 -3.04
CA THR A 151 5.64 19.94 -1.59
C THR A 151 4.45 19.06 -1.22
N VAL A 152 4.68 17.99 -0.47
CA VAL A 152 3.62 17.10 0.02
C VAL A 152 3.16 17.60 1.40
N PRO A 153 1.91 18.07 1.55
CA PRO A 153 1.40 18.51 2.85
C PRO A 153 1.43 17.40 3.91
N VAL A 154 1.44 17.79 5.18
CA VAL A 154 1.34 16.84 6.31
C VAL A 154 0.08 15.98 6.18
N GLY A 155 0.23 14.67 6.33
CA GLY A 155 -0.87 13.71 6.25
C GLY A 155 -1.37 13.43 4.82
N ALA A 156 -0.76 14.02 3.79
CA ALA A 156 -1.21 13.92 2.41
C ALA A 156 -0.31 13.02 1.55
N GLN A 157 -0.80 12.76 0.34
CA GLN A 157 -0.03 12.17 -0.76
C GLN A 157 -0.10 13.08 -1.98
N VAL A 158 0.94 13.05 -2.82
CA VAL A 158 0.97 13.74 -4.12
C VAL A 158 1.28 12.73 -5.20
N VAL A 159 0.58 12.88 -6.33
CA VAL A 159 0.78 12.08 -7.55
C VAL A 159 1.54 12.92 -8.57
N SER A 160 2.54 12.34 -9.23
CA SER A 160 3.24 13.00 -10.33
C SER A 160 2.36 13.15 -11.57
N ASP A 161 2.79 14.02 -12.48
CA ASP A 161 2.29 13.99 -13.85
C ASP A 161 2.62 12.63 -14.51
N PRO A 162 1.81 12.19 -15.49
CA PRO A 162 2.14 11.03 -16.30
C PRO A 162 3.46 11.24 -17.07
N LEU A 163 4.37 10.29 -16.95
CA LEU A 163 5.66 10.28 -17.63
C LEU A 163 5.68 9.20 -18.72
N ASP A 164 6.07 9.56 -19.95
CA ASP A 164 6.38 8.62 -21.03
C ASP A 164 7.67 7.85 -20.70
N PHE A 165 7.51 6.66 -20.13
CA PHE A 165 8.60 5.78 -19.72
C PHE A 165 8.12 4.33 -19.76
N THR A 166 8.68 3.54 -20.67
CA THR A 166 8.28 2.15 -20.83
C THR A 166 8.91 1.26 -19.76
N VAL A 167 8.08 0.62 -18.95
CA VAL A 167 8.49 -0.45 -18.03
C VAL A 167 7.89 -1.78 -18.47
N ARG A 168 8.71 -2.84 -18.44
CA ARG A 168 8.26 -4.20 -18.76
C ARG A 168 7.69 -4.86 -17.49
N PRO A 169 6.72 -5.78 -17.61
CA PRO A 169 6.27 -6.56 -16.46
C PRO A 169 7.46 -7.24 -15.76
N GLY A 170 7.52 -7.14 -14.43
CA GLY A 170 8.57 -7.75 -13.62
C GLY A 170 9.92 -7.02 -13.61
N SER A 171 10.08 -5.94 -14.37
CA SER A 171 11.32 -5.16 -14.39
C SER A 171 11.51 -4.34 -13.11
N ASN A 172 12.76 -4.04 -12.79
CA ASN A 172 13.08 -3.09 -11.73
C ASN A 172 13.10 -1.65 -12.29
N LEU A 173 12.66 -0.70 -11.48
CA LEU A 173 12.70 0.74 -11.75
C LEU A 173 13.50 1.43 -10.65
N THR A 174 14.41 2.32 -11.03
CA THR A 174 15.10 3.20 -10.09
C THR A 174 14.35 4.52 -9.99
N VAL A 175 14.06 4.97 -8.77
CA VAL A 175 13.54 6.29 -8.46
C VAL A 175 14.60 7.03 -7.66
N THR A 176 15.01 8.21 -8.14
CA THR A 176 15.95 9.08 -7.43
C THR A 176 15.24 10.37 -7.04
N THR A 177 15.26 10.70 -5.75
CA THR A 177 14.62 11.89 -5.18
C THR A 177 15.68 12.75 -4.52
N TYR A 178 15.72 14.04 -4.81
CA TYR A 178 16.57 15.01 -4.12
C TYR A 178 15.73 15.92 -3.23
N LEU A 179 16.18 16.10 -2.00
CA LEU A 179 15.62 17.02 -1.01
C LEU A 179 16.70 18.02 -0.61
N ALA A 180 16.68 19.22 -1.20
CA ALA A 180 17.66 20.26 -0.89
C ALA A 180 17.56 20.70 0.57
N GLU A 181 16.34 20.96 1.03
CA GLU A 181 16.07 21.42 2.41
C GLU A 181 15.87 20.26 3.40
N GLY A 182 15.72 19.03 2.90
CA GLY A 182 15.26 17.90 3.69
C GLY A 182 13.84 18.10 4.24
N GLN A 183 13.45 17.26 5.19
CA GLN A 183 12.20 17.45 5.95
C GLN A 183 12.56 17.92 7.36
N ALA A 184 12.04 19.07 7.76
CA ALA A 184 12.25 19.65 9.10
C ALA A 184 11.44 18.94 10.19
N SER A 185 11.53 17.61 10.25
CA SER A 185 10.90 16.74 11.23
C SER A 185 11.73 15.46 11.39
N LEU A 186 11.68 14.85 12.58
CA LEU A 186 12.19 13.48 12.78
C LEU A 186 11.10 12.43 12.61
N ALA A 187 9.84 12.83 12.46
CA ALA A 187 8.79 11.94 12.00
C ALA A 187 8.89 11.84 10.48
N LEU A 188 9.23 10.66 9.97
CA LEU A 188 9.47 10.41 8.55
C LEU A 188 8.56 9.28 8.08
N THR A 189 7.93 9.44 6.92
CA THR A 189 7.18 8.36 6.27
C THR A 189 8.13 7.43 5.54
N SER A 190 8.08 6.14 5.84
CA SER A 190 8.93 5.13 5.22
C SER A 190 8.25 3.77 5.10
N HIS A 191 9.02 2.83 4.59
CA HIS A 191 8.72 1.41 4.64
C HIS A 191 10.03 0.66 4.92
N PRO A 192 10.33 0.35 6.20
CA PRO A 192 11.58 -0.32 6.58
C PRO A 192 11.71 -1.73 6.01
N GLY A 193 10.58 -2.38 5.72
CA GLY A 193 10.50 -3.69 5.08
C GLY A 193 10.84 -3.73 3.58
N SER A 194 11.66 -2.84 3.03
CA SER A 194 11.88 -2.85 1.56
C SER A 194 12.52 -4.13 1.04
N ARG A 195 13.44 -4.72 1.85
CA ARG A 195 14.35 -5.83 1.49
C ARG A 195 15.07 -5.54 0.17
N THR A 196 15.29 -4.26 -0.08
CA THR A 196 15.94 -3.71 -1.26
C THR A 196 16.88 -2.61 -0.81
N THR A 197 18.12 -2.66 -1.28
CA THR A 197 19.13 -1.64 -0.96
C THR A 197 18.79 -0.33 -1.68
N SER A 198 18.83 0.75 -0.91
CA SER A 198 18.69 2.13 -1.34
C SER A 198 19.98 2.87 -1.00
N TYR A 199 20.23 3.98 -1.68
CA TYR A 199 21.47 4.75 -1.55
C TYR A 199 21.18 6.20 -1.20
N LEU A 200 21.98 6.74 -0.30
CA LEU A 200 21.90 8.11 0.18
C LEU A 200 23.22 8.84 -0.10
N GLN A 201 23.15 10.03 -0.69
CA GLN A 201 24.32 10.87 -0.96
C GLN A 201 23.97 12.34 -0.76
N HIS A 202 24.90 13.15 -0.25
CA HIS A 202 24.71 14.59 -0.20
C HIS A 202 24.81 15.24 -1.58
N GLY A 203 24.08 16.35 -1.79
CA GLY A 203 23.99 17.05 -3.08
C GLY A 203 22.94 16.46 -4.03
N ASP A 204 22.71 17.16 -5.14
CA ASP A 204 21.79 16.72 -6.21
C ASP A 204 22.47 15.76 -7.18
N GLY A 205 22.26 14.46 -6.96
CA GLY A 205 22.69 13.35 -7.82
C GLY A 205 21.55 12.78 -8.67
N THR A 206 20.47 13.54 -8.92
CA THR A 206 19.30 13.03 -9.67
C THR A 206 19.61 12.69 -11.13
N ARG A 207 20.66 13.29 -11.70
CA ARG A 207 21.13 13.05 -13.07
C ARG A 207 22.35 12.14 -13.16
N ASP A 208 22.94 11.75 -12.03
CA ASP A 208 24.16 10.96 -12.01
C ASP A 208 23.89 9.50 -12.38
N GLU A 209 24.71 8.93 -13.28
CA GLU A 209 24.56 7.54 -13.71
C GLU A 209 24.90 6.54 -12.59
N ASP A 210 25.70 6.94 -11.61
CA ASP A 210 26.07 6.17 -10.43
C ASP A 210 26.27 7.12 -9.23
N LEU A 211 26.27 6.58 -8.01
CA LEU A 211 26.43 7.34 -6.77
C LEU A 211 27.67 6.83 -6.00
N PRO A 212 28.89 7.08 -6.48
CA PRO A 212 30.10 6.60 -5.83
C PRO A 212 30.22 7.15 -4.41
N GLY A 213 30.44 6.28 -3.44
CA GLY A 213 30.55 6.65 -2.03
C GLY A 213 29.22 6.91 -1.32
N ALA A 214 28.08 6.66 -1.97
CA ALA A 214 26.78 6.74 -1.31
C ALA A 214 26.61 5.71 -0.19
N THR A 215 25.89 6.09 0.86
CA THR A 215 25.61 5.23 2.01
C THR A 215 24.45 4.30 1.70
N PRO A 216 24.63 2.97 1.77
CA PRO A 216 23.56 2.02 1.55
C PRO A 216 22.65 1.89 2.78
N THR A 217 21.37 1.62 2.55
CA THR A 217 20.39 1.26 3.58
C THR A 217 19.33 0.35 2.99
N ASN A 218 18.79 -0.61 3.75
CA ASN A 218 17.83 -1.60 3.23
C ASN A 218 16.38 -1.18 3.54
N HIS A 219 16.03 0.04 3.19
CA HIS A 219 14.72 0.65 3.45
C HIS A 219 14.25 1.47 2.25
N TRP A 220 12.93 1.66 2.14
CA TRP A 220 12.34 2.64 1.26
C TRP A 220 11.83 3.83 2.08
N TYR A 221 11.97 5.05 1.57
CA TYR A 221 11.42 6.25 2.20
C TYR A 221 10.56 7.00 1.20
N LEU A 222 9.53 7.71 1.67
CA LEU A 222 8.71 8.69 0.94
C LEU A 222 7.84 8.15 -0.23
N LEU A 223 8.37 7.27 -1.10
CA LEU A 223 7.65 6.67 -2.22
C LEU A 223 6.63 5.64 -1.71
N SER A 224 5.35 5.80 -2.06
CA SER A 224 4.28 4.88 -1.63
C SER A 224 3.72 4.02 -2.76
N ASP A 225 3.65 4.54 -3.99
CA ASP A 225 3.06 3.81 -5.12
C ASP A 225 3.66 4.16 -6.47
N ILE A 226 3.52 3.22 -7.40
CA ILE A 226 3.69 3.46 -8.83
C ILE A 226 2.50 2.89 -9.57
N GLU A 227 1.98 3.68 -10.50
CA GLU A 227 0.91 3.26 -11.41
C GLU A 227 1.40 3.30 -12.85
N VAL A 228 0.88 2.40 -13.67
CA VAL A 228 1.11 2.39 -15.11
C VAL A 228 -0.20 2.55 -15.86
N LEU A 229 -0.15 3.24 -17.01
CA LEU A 229 -1.32 3.36 -17.88
C LEU A 229 -1.44 2.08 -18.73
N SER A 230 -2.46 1.29 -18.43
CA SER A 230 -2.63 -0.05 -18.98
C SER A 230 -3.86 -0.18 -19.87
N ARG A 231 -3.95 -1.33 -20.56
CA ARG A 231 -5.12 -1.69 -21.38
C ARG A 231 -6.32 -2.02 -20.48
N PRO A 232 -7.56 -1.91 -20.99
CA PRO A 232 -8.78 -2.17 -20.22
C PRO A 232 -8.82 -3.51 -19.46
N ALA A 233 -8.13 -4.55 -19.96
CA ALA A 233 -8.11 -5.87 -19.32
C ALA A 233 -7.12 -5.97 -18.14
N THR A 234 -6.27 -4.99 -17.89
CA THR A 234 -5.26 -5.07 -16.82
C THR A 234 -5.86 -4.72 -15.46
N THR A 235 -5.64 -5.56 -14.46
CA THR A 235 -6.17 -5.41 -13.10
C THR A 235 -5.08 -5.61 -12.07
N ALA A 236 -5.40 -5.40 -10.79
CA ALA A 236 -4.52 -5.65 -9.67
C ALA A 236 -5.20 -6.55 -8.61
N VAL A 237 -4.40 -7.43 -8.03
CA VAL A 237 -4.67 -8.05 -6.72
C VAL A 237 -3.81 -7.36 -5.67
N ALA A 238 -4.45 -6.83 -4.62
CA ALA A 238 -3.75 -6.29 -3.46
C ALA A 238 -3.62 -7.35 -2.37
N VAL A 239 -2.54 -7.28 -1.59
CA VAL A 239 -2.31 -8.15 -0.45
C VAL A 239 -2.18 -7.31 0.81
N LEU A 240 -3.11 -7.47 1.74
CA LEU A 240 -3.09 -6.91 3.08
C LEU A 240 -2.47 -7.95 4.02
N GLY A 241 -1.41 -7.59 4.72
CA GLY A 241 -0.65 -8.56 5.50
C GLY A 241 0.36 -7.98 6.48
N ASP A 242 1.07 -8.90 7.13
CA ASP A 242 2.12 -8.62 8.10
C ASP A 242 3.53 -8.97 7.57
N SER A 243 4.50 -9.24 8.46
CA SER A 243 5.88 -9.60 8.12
C SER A 243 6.00 -10.79 7.16
N LEU A 244 5.05 -11.73 7.20
CA LEU A 244 5.00 -12.90 6.32
C LEU A 244 4.73 -12.51 4.87
N THR A 245 3.96 -11.46 4.64
CA THR A 245 3.68 -10.95 3.29
C THR A 245 4.67 -9.86 2.88
N ASP A 246 5.04 -9.03 3.83
CA ASP A 246 6.01 -7.96 3.66
C ASP A 246 7.37 -8.54 3.19
N GLY A 247 7.73 -9.73 3.70
CA GLY A 247 8.77 -10.60 3.16
C GLY A 247 9.95 -10.84 4.10
N ARG A 248 9.75 -10.85 5.42
CA ARG A 248 10.81 -11.19 6.39
C ARG A 248 11.36 -12.58 6.11
N GLY A 249 12.68 -12.77 6.06
CA GLY A 249 13.29 -14.06 5.68
C GLY A 249 13.50 -14.25 4.17
N SER A 250 13.04 -13.31 3.33
CA SER A 250 13.43 -13.23 1.92
C SER A 250 14.87 -12.72 1.75
N THR A 251 15.44 -12.91 0.57
CA THR A 251 16.80 -12.44 0.25
C THR A 251 16.76 -10.96 -0.10
N THR A 252 17.59 -10.15 0.57
CA THR A 252 17.79 -8.74 0.18
C THR A 252 18.19 -8.64 -1.29
N ASN A 253 17.52 -7.77 -2.05
CA ASN A 253 17.67 -7.60 -3.50
C ASN A 253 17.28 -8.85 -4.33
N GLY A 254 16.66 -9.87 -3.71
CA GLY A 254 16.32 -11.12 -4.37
C GLY A 254 14.93 -11.17 -5.00
N ASN A 255 14.05 -10.20 -4.67
CA ASN A 255 12.65 -10.17 -5.15
C ASN A 255 11.95 -11.53 -5.02
N ASN A 256 12.11 -12.20 -3.87
CA ASN A 256 11.69 -13.58 -3.63
C ASN A 256 10.79 -13.76 -2.39
N ARG A 257 10.07 -12.71 -1.99
CA ARG A 257 8.89 -12.82 -1.11
C ARG A 257 7.72 -13.45 -1.87
N TRP A 258 6.72 -13.99 -1.16
CA TRP A 258 5.66 -14.75 -1.82
C TRP A 258 4.81 -13.94 -2.83
N PRO A 259 4.54 -12.62 -2.66
CA PRO A 259 3.83 -11.86 -3.67
C PRO A 259 4.64 -11.71 -4.97
N ASP A 260 5.97 -11.58 -4.87
CA ASP A 260 6.87 -11.55 -6.04
C ASP A 260 6.85 -12.90 -6.77
N GLN A 261 6.94 -14.00 -6.04
CA GLN A 261 6.89 -15.35 -6.61
C GLN A 261 5.50 -15.70 -7.17
N LEU A 262 4.42 -15.18 -6.57
CA LEU A 262 3.07 -15.28 -7.10
C LEU A 262 3.01 -14.56 -8.45
N PHE A 263 3.48 -13.32 -8.51
CA PHE A 263 3.53 -12.54 -9.74
C PHE A 263 4.27 -13.31 -10.85
N ASP A 264 5.48 -13.82 -10.57
CA ASP A 264 6.29 -14.57 -11.55
C ASP A 264 5.53 -15.78 -12.12
N ARG A 265 4.80 -16.51 -11.28
CA ARG A 265 3.95 -17.62 -11.70
C ARG A 265 2.75 -17.16 -12.55
N LEU A 266 2.14 -16.01 -12.25
CA LEU A 266 1.02 -15.47 -13.04
C LEU A 266 1.47 -15.04 -14.43
N GLN A 267 2.70 -14.55 -14.59
CA GLN A 267 3.27 -14.16 -15.89
C GLN A 267 3.47 -15.34 -16.84
N GLN A 268 3.58 -16.57 -16.32
CA GLN A 268 3.74 -17.78 -17.13
C GLN A 268 2.46 -18.18 -17.88
N LYS A 269 1.30 -17.56 -17.59
CA LYS A 269 0.01 -17.93 -18.19
C LYS A 269 -0.64 -16.74 -18.91
N PRO A 270 -1.05 -16.89 -20.19
CA PRO A 270 -1.71 -15.82 -20.94
C PRO A 270 -2.96 -15.24 -20.26
N ALA A 271 -3.71 -16.07 -19.53
CA ALA A 271 -4.95 -15.67 -18.85
C ALA A 271 -4.73 -14.84 -17.56
N THR A 272 -3.50 -14.75 -17.07
CA THR A 272 -3.19 -14.03 -15.81
C THR A 272 -2.02 -13.06 -15.91
N ARG A 273 -1.30 -13.01 -17.05
CA ARG A 273 -0.15 -12.11 -17.24
C ARG A 273 -0.49 -10.61 -17.18
N ASN A 274 -1.77 -10.26 -17.26
CA ASN A 274 -2.31 -8.91 -17.15
C ASN A 274 -2.69 -8.52 -15.70
N ILE A 275 -2.39 -9.34 -14.70
CA ILE A 275 -2.71 -9.06 -13.30
C ILE A 275 -1.45 -8.55 -12.59
N ALA A 276 -1.54 -7.33 -12.06
CA ALA A 276 -0.57 -6.76 -11.14
C ALA A 276 -0.73 -7.37 -9.74
N VAL A 277 0.37 -7.47 -9.00
CA VAL A 277 0.37 -7.90 -7.59
C VAL A 277 0.90 -6.74 -6.75
N VAL A 278 0.08 -6.26 -5.83
CA VAL A 278 0.33 -5.03 -5.05
C VAL A 278 0.48 -5.43 -3.59
N ASN A 279 1.69 -5.27 -3.04
CA ASN A 279 2.00 -5.68 -1.67
C ASN A 279 1.78 -4.51 -0.70
N GLN A 280 0.77 -4.63 0.15
CA GLN A 280 0.40 -3.65 1.17
C GLN A 280 0.58 -4.20 2.59
N ALA A 281 1.56 -5.07 2.75
CA ALA A 281 1.93 -5.62 4.04
C ALA A 281 3.00 -4.80 4.75
N ALA A 282 3.07 -4.94 6.07
CA ALA A 282 4.13 -4.35 6.89
C ALA A 282 4.52 -5.28 8.05
N GLY A 283 5.82 -5.37 8.32
CA GLY A 283 6.32 -6.13 9.47
C GLY A 283 5.64 -5.75 10.78
N GLY A 284 5.28 -6.74 11.60
CA GLY A 284 4.62 -6.50 12.88
C GLY A 284 3.24 -5.82 12.79
N ASN A 285 2.65 -5.70 11.59
CA ASN A 285 1.32 -5.12 11.45
C ASN A 285 0.24 -6.03 12.02
N ARG A 286 -0.85 -5.42 12.45
CA ARG A 286 -1.93 -6.04 13.19
C ARG A 286 -3.25 -5.52 12.65
N ILE A 287 -4.30 -6.31 12.78
CA ILE A 287 -5.62 -5.94 12.30
C ILE A 287 -6.30 -4.95 13.26
N LEU A 288 -6.19 -5.19 14.56
CA LEU A 288 -6.99 -4.51 15.57
C LEU A 288 -6.31 -3.29 16.20
N ASN A 289 -4.98 -3.34 16.37
CA ASN A 289 -4.21 -2.34 17.12
C ASN A 289 -2.94 -1.96 16.35
N ASP A 290 -2.44 -0.73 16.47
CA ASP A 290 -1.23 -0.31 15.74
C ASP A 290 -0.01 -1.14 16.14
N GLY A 291 0.74 -1.67 15.18
CA GLY A 291 1.99 -2.39 15.43
C GLY A 291 3.20 -1.50 15.16
N LEU A 292 4.12 -1.96 14.30
CA LEU A 292 5.16 -1.09 13.72
C LEU A 292 4.60 -0.03 12.75
N GLY A 293 3.32 -0.16 12.39
CA GLY A 293 2.54 0.85 11.66
C GLY A 293 1.05 0.77 12.02
N PRO A 294 0.21 1.67 11.46
CA PRO A 294 -1.22 1.69 11.76
C PRO A 294 -1.91 0.36 11.52
N ASN A 295 -2.89 0.04 12.34
CA ASN A 295 -3.68 -1.18 12.21
C ASN A 295 -4.40 -1.26 10.85
N ALA A 296 -4.65 -2.50 10.41
CA ALA A 296 -5.23 -2.79 9.09
C ALA A 296 -6.59 -2.12 8.89
N LEU A 297 -7.45 -2.08 9.92
CA LEU A 297 -8.77 -1.46 9.84
C LEU A 297 -8.70 0.05 9.59
N ALA A 298 -7.74 0.74 10.22
CA ALA A 298 -7.55 2.18 10.08
C ALA A 298 -6.93 2.58 8.74
N ARG A 299 -6.13 1.70 8.12
CA ARG A 299 -5.45 1.99 6.84
C ARG A 299 -6.15 1.43 5.61
N LEU A 300 -7.23 0.65 5.77
CA LEU A 300 -7.89 -0.06 4.67
C LEU A 300 -8.28 0.87 3.51
N ASP A 301 -8.84 2.05 3.80
CA ASP A 301 -9.27 2.99 2.74
C ASP A 301 -8.08 3.49 1.94
N ARG A 302 -7.02 3.89 2.64
CA ARG A 302 -5.81 4.46 2.05
C ARG A 302 -5.05 3.41 1.24
N ASP A 303 -4.83 2.24 1.83
CA ASP A 303 -3.89 1.24 1.31
C ASP A 303 -4.54 0.22 0.38
N ILE A 304 -5.87 0.07 0.40
CA ILE A 304 -6.58 -0.87 -0.47
C ILE A 304 -7.66 -0.17 -1.29
N LEU A 305 -8.62 0.50 -0.66
CA LEU A 305 -9.82 0.98 -1.36
C LEU A 305 -9.55 2.15 -2.32
N ALA A 306 -8.52 2.95 -2.04
CA ALA A 306 -8.09 4.07 -2.88
C ALA A 306 -7.08 3.68 -3.98
N HIS A 307 -6.79 2.38 -4.15
CA HIS A 307 -5.87 1.89 -5.16
C HIS A 307 -6.56 1.68 -6.51
N SER A 308 -5.85 2.01 -7.58
CA SER A 308 -6.36 1.95 -8.94
C SER A 308 -6.39 0.51 -9.45
N ALA A 309 -7.56 0.12 -9.97
CA ALA A 309 -7.82 -1.17 -10.60
C ALA A 309 -7.60 -2.40 -9.71
N VAL A 310 -7.62 -2.23 -8.39
CA VAL A 310 -7.69 -3.37 -7.47
C VAL A 310 -9.08 -3.99 -7.54
N GLU A 311 -9.14 -5.25 -7.95
CA GLU A 311 -10.39 -6.01 -8.04
C GLU A 311 -10.42 -7.22 -7.09
N GLN A 312 -9.26 -7.60 -6.55
CA GLN A 312 -9.13 -8.67 -5.57
C GLN A 312 -8.24 -8.20 -4.40
N LEU A 313 -8.60 -8.64 -3.20
CA LEU A 313 -7.85 -8.45 -1.97
C LEU A 313 -7.56 -9.83 -1.37
N ILE A 314 -6.29 -10.11 -1.08
CA ILE A 314 -5.89 -11.22 -0.23
C ILE A 314 -5.63 -10.67 1.17
N VAL A 315 -6.33 -11.18 2.18
CA VAL A 315 -6.11 -10.86 3.59
C VAL A 315 -5.30 -11.99 4.22
N PHE A 316 -4.05 -11.70 4.55
CA PHE A 316 -3.14 -12.63 5.21
C PHE A 316 -2.44 -11.91 6.37
N GLU A 317 -3.22 -11.66 7.42
CA GLU A 317 -2.84 -10.90 8.61
C GLU A 317 -3.64 -11.40 9.82
N GLY A 318 -3.12 -11.19 11.03
CA GLY A 318 -3.78 -11.51 12.29
C GLY A 318 -2.91 -12.32 13.26
N ILE A 319 -1.77 -12.85 12.79
CA ILE A 319 -0.87 -13.63 13.63
C ILE A 319 -0.28 -12.78 14.75
N ASN A 320 0.05 -11.52 14.46
CA ASN A 320 0.61 -10.58 15.42
C ASN A 320 -0.44 -10.13 16.46
N ASP A 321 -1.73 -10.09 16.11
CA ASP A 321 -2.79 -9.83 17.09
C ASP A 321 -2.84 -10.95 18.15
N ILE A 322 -2.76 -12.22 17.72
CA ILE A 322 -2.68 -13.39 18.61
C ILE A 322 -1.40 -13.38 19.44
N GLY A 323 -0.24 -13.20 18.79
CA GLY A 323 1.08 -13.26 19.44
C GLY A 323 1.33 -12.12 20.43
N THR A 324 0.73 -10.94 20.21
CA THR A 324 0.87 -9.80 21.14
C THR A 324 -0.18 -9.77 22.26
N ALA A 325 -1.30 -10.48 22.10
CA ALA A 325 -2.25 -10.67 23.18
C ALA A 325 -1.64 -11.56 24.29
N GLU A 326 -2.06 -11.31 25.54
CA GLU A 326 -1.64 -12.14 26.67
C GLU A 326 -2.00 -13.61 26.41
N ALA A 327 -1.09 -14.52 26.76
CA ALA A 327 -1.32 -15.96 26.69
C ALA A 327 -2.20 -16.42 27.87
N THR A 328 -3.44 -15.92 27.94
CA THR A 328 -4.44 -16.38 28.90
C THR A 328 -5.71 -16.78 28.15
N PRO A 329 -6.52 -17.72 28.67
CA PRO A 329 -7.74 -18.14 27.99
C PRO A 329 -8.72 -16.98 27.73
N ALA A 330 -8.78 -16.00 28.64
CA ALA A 330 -9.67 -14.86 28.50
C ALA A 330 -9.21 -13.89 27.41
N ALA A 331 -7.93 -13.53 27.39
CA ALA A 331 -7.38 -12.63 26.37
C ALA A 331 -7.42 -13.27 24.98
N GLN A 332 -7.06 -14.56 24.87
CA GLN A 332 -7.05 -15.28 23.61
C GLN A 332 -8.47 -15.47 23.04
N ARG A 333 -9.48 -15.80 23.87
CA ARG A 333 -10.89 -15.81 23.42
C ARG A 333 -11.34 -14.45 22.90
N ARG A 334 -10.93 -13.37 23.56
CA ARG A 334 -11.30 -12.01 23.16
C ARG A 334 -10.67 -11.63 21.82
N VAL A 335 -9.35 -11.80 21.65
CA VAL A 335 -8.68 -11.44 20.40
C VAL A 335 -9.18 -12.27 19.22
N THR A 336 -9.50 -13.56 19.42
CA THR A 336 -10.16 -14.39 18.39
C THR A 336 -11.49 -13.81 17.93
N ALA A 337 -12.37 -13.42 18.88
CA ALA A 337 -13.66 -12.85 18.55
C ALA A 337 -13.53 -11.49 17.84
N ASP A 338 -12.63 -10.64 18.32
CA ASP A 338 -12.37 -9.32 17.76
C ASP A 338 -11.77 -9.43 16.34
N LEU A 339 -10.85 -10.38 16.10
CA LEU A 339 -10.29 -10.66 14.77
C LEU A 339 -11.37 -11.09 13.77
N ILE A 340 -12.24 -12.01 14.17
CA ILE A 340 -13.36 -12.47 13.33
C ILE A 340 -14.26 -11.29 12.93
N ALA A 341 -14.64 -10.45 13.90
CA ALA A 341 -15.44 -9.26 13.62
C ALA A 341 -14.71 -8.26 12.71
N ALA A 342 -13.40 -8.11 12.86
CA ALA A 342 -12.59 -7.24 12.02
C ALA A 342 -12.44 -7.76 10.58
N TYR A 343 -12.28 -9.07 10.37
CA TYR A 343 -12.32 -9.66 9.04
C TYR A 343 -13.66 -9.38 8.35
N ASP A 344 -14.77 -9.48 9.07
CA ASP A 344 -16.09 -9.10 8.55
C ASP A 344 -16.15 -7.63 8.12
N GLN A 345 -15.55 -6.71 8.87
CA GLN A 345 -15.48 -5.30 8.47
C GLN A 345 -14.64 -5.10 7.21
N ILE A 346 -13.50 -5.78 7.08
CA ILE A 346 -12.66 -5.71 5.88
C ILE A 346 -13.45 -6.21 4.66
N ILE A 347 -14.14 -7.35 4.80
CA ILE A 347 -14.96 -7.93 3.72
C ILE A 347 -16.06 -6.96 3.29
N VAL A 348 -16.86 -6.45 4.24
CA VAL A 348 -17.97 -5.54 3.95
C VAL A 348 -17.50 -4.29 3.21
N ARG A 349 -16.40 -3.68 3.66
CA ARG A 349 -15.87 -2.43 3.08
C ARG A 349 -15.25 -2.64 1.70
N ALA A 350 -14.56 -3.77 1.50
CA ALA A 350 -14.02 -4.14 0.19
C ALA A 350 -15.15 -4.47 -0.81
N HIS A 351 -16.15 -5.25 -0.40
CA HIS A 351 -17.33 -5.55 -1.24
C HIS A 351 -18.09 -4.29 -1.64
N ALA A 352 -18.17 -3.27 -0.78
CA ALA A 352 -18.76 -1.98 -1.11
C ALA A 352 -18.04 -1.24 -2.26
N GLN A 353 -16.79 -1.60 -2.55
CA GLN A 353 -16.01 -1.11 -3.70
C GLN A 353 -15.93 -2.14 -4.85
N GLY A 354 -16.68 -3.24 -4.77
CA GLY A 354 -16.65 -4.31 -5.77
C GLY A 354 -15.39 -5.19 -5.73
N ILE A 355 -14.60 -5.11 -4.65
CA ILE A 355 -13.36 -5.88 -4.48
C ILE A 355 -13.68 -7.24 -3.87
N ARG A 356 -13.30 -8.33 -4.55
CA ARG A 356 -13.41 -9.69 -4.00
C ARG A 356 -12.36 -9.93 -2.91
N VAL A 357 -12.71 -10.59 -1.82
CA VAL A 357 -11.84 -10.80 -0.67
C VAL A 357 -11.55 -12.28 -0.43
N TYR A 358 -10.27 -12.62 -0.45
CA TYR A 358 -9.77 -13.96 -0.20
C TYR A 358 -9.05 -14.01 1.15
N GLY A 359 -9.50 -14.89 2.05
CA GLY A 359 -8.90 -15.06 3.37
C GLY A 359 -7.80 -16.12 3.32
N ALA A 360 -6.62 -15.81 3.84
CA ALA A 360 -5.55 -16.78 4.02
C ALA A 360 -5.46 -17.22 5.48
N THR A 361 -5.37 -18.53 5.70
CA THR A 361 -5.22 -19.08 7.06
C THR A 361 -3.86 -18.70 7.66
N LEU A 362 -3.86 -18.36 8.94
CA LEU A 362 -2.69 -18.03 9.75
C LEU A 362 -1.75 -19.22 9.90
N LEU A 363 -0.44 -18.98 9.76
CA LEU A 363 0.57 -20.05 9.77
C LEU A 363 0.83 -20.57 11.20
N PRO A 364 1.28 -21.83 11.33
CA PRO A 364 1.76 -22.34 12.61
C PRO A 364 3.01 -21.59 13.13
N PHE A 365 3.20 -21.57 14.46
CA PHE A 365 4.30 -20.85 15.12
C PHE A 365 4.92 -21.58 16.33
N ASP A 366 4.59 -22.85 16.57
CA ASP A 366 5.18 -23.63 17.69
C ASP A 366 6.72 -23.68 17.56
N GLY A 367 7.38 -23.33 18.67
CA GLY A 367 8.83 -23.14 18.77
C GLY A 367 9.32 -21.70 18.59
N ASN A 368 8.46 -20.76 18.19
CA ASN A 368 8.82 -19.35 18.20
C ASN A 368 8.81 -18.81 19.64
N THR A 369 9.91 -18.22 20.08
CA THR A 369 10.10 -17.83 21.49
C THR A 369 9.18 -16.71 21.99
N LEU A 370 8.59 -15.92 21.10
CA LEU A 370 7.71 -14.80 21.46
C LEU A 370 6.22 -15.16 21.28
N TYR A 371 5.91 -15.99 20.30
CA TYR A 371 4.54 -16.31 19.89
C TYR A 371 4.04 -17.58 20.55
N ASP A 372 4.89 -18.58 20.72
CA ASP A 372 4.51 -19.82 21.38
C ASP A 372 4.29 -19.59 22.88
N ASP A 373 3.41 -20.40 23.48
CA ASP A 373 3.13 -20.39 24.91
C ASP A 373 2.92 -21.80 25.43
N ALA A 374 3.45 -22.08 26.63
CA ALA A 374 3.50 -23.43 27.18
C ALA A 374 2.13 -24.08 27.39
N ASP A 375 1.09 -23.26 27.59
CA ASP A 375 -0.28 -23.69 27.84
C ASP A 375 -1.11 -23.81 26.55
N GLY A 376 -0.54 -23.47 25.38
CA GLY A 376 -1.14 -23.63 24.06
C GLY A 376 -2.27 -22.65 23.74
N HIS A 377 -2.47 -21.59 24.53
CA HIS A 377 -3.62 -20.71 24.40
C HIS A 377 -3.64 -19.93 23.09
N ARG A 378 -2.48 -19.54 22.57
CA ARG A 378 -2.38 -18.84 21.28
C ARG A 378 -2.58 -19.79 20.11
N GLU A 379 -2.12 -21.04 20.21
CA GLU A 379 -2.38 -22.04 19.18
C GLU A 379 -3.88 -22.36 19.10
N ASP A 380 -4.56 -22.49 20.24
CA ASP A 380 -6.02 -22.63 20.29
C ASP A 380 -6.73 -21.46 19.59
N ALA A 381 -6.30 -20.22 19.86
CA ALA A 381 -6.83 -19.03 19.20
C ALA A 381 -6.58 -19.04 17.68
N ARG A 382 -5.38 -19.43 17.25
CA ARG A 382 -5.03 -19.54 15.83
C ARG A 382 -5.90 -20.58 15.13
N GLN A 383 -6.09 -21.75 15.74
CA GLN A 383 -6.97 -22.79 15.19
C GLN A 383 -8.42 -22.35 15.12
N ALA A 384 -8.92 -21.61 16.12
CA ALA A 384 -10.26 -21.05 16.10
C ALA A 384 -10.45 -20.04 14.95
N VAL A 385 -9.52 -19.10 14.78
CA VAL A 385 -9.51 -18.15 13.65
C VAL A 385 -9.44 -18.90 12.32
N ASN A 386 -8.53 -19.85 12.17
CA ASN A 386 -8.38 -20.63 10.94
C ASN A 386 -9.61 -21.48 10.61
N THR A 387 -10.28 -22.04 11.62
CA THR A 387 -11.53 -22.76 11.45
C THR A 387 -12.61 -21.83 10.92
N TRP A 388 -12.73 -20.62 11.46
CA TRP A 388 -13.66 -19.62 10.96
C TRP A 388 -13.34 -19.21 9.52
N ILE A 389 -12.07 -18.93 9.20
CA ILE A 389 -11.62 -18.60 7.83
C ILE A 389 -12.09 -19.69 6.86
N ARG A 390 -11.89 -20.98 7.20
CA ARG A 390 -12.20 -22.12 6.33
C ARG A 390 -13.70 -22.39 6.15
N THR A 391 -14.50 -22.17 7.19
CA THR A 391 -15.85 -22.76 7.27
C THR A 391 -16.98 -21.73 7.31
N SER A 392 -16.71 -20.47 7.62
CA SER A 392 -17.74 -19.44 7.77
C SER A 392 -18.48 -19.10 6.47
N GLY A 393 -17.84 -19.32 5.31
CA GLY A 393 -18.35 -18.88 4.01
C GLY A 393 -18.36 -17.36 3.81
N ARG A 394 -17.63 -16.61 4.65
CA ARG A 394 -17.62 -15.14 4.63
C ARG A 394 -16.66 -14.57 3.56
N PHE A 395 -15.50 -15.20 3.37
CA PHE A 395 -14.59 -14.86 2.28
C PHE A 395 -15.07 -15.44 0.94
N ASP A 396 -14.80 -14.74 -0.15
CA ASP A 396 -15.13 -15.20 -1.51
C ASP A 396 -14.34 -16.45 -1.90
N ALA A 397 -13.16 -16.64 -1.31
CA ALA A 397 -12.35 -17.84 -1.38
C ALA A 397 -11.38 -17.95 -0.20
N VAL A 398 -10.90 -19.15 0.06
CA VAL A 398 -9.92 -19.43 1.12
C VAL A 398 -8.61 -19.92 0.54
N LEU A 399 -7.51 -19.36 1.02
CA LEU A 399 -6.14 -19.79 0.75
C LEU A 399 -5.60 -20.50 2.00
N ASP A 400 -5.60 -21.84 2.00
CA ASP A 400 -5.20 -22.63 3.18
C ASP A 400 -3.67 -22.73 3.30
N PHE A 401 -3.03 -21.60 3.58
CA PHE A 401 -1.59 -21.46 3.76
C PHE A 401 -1.05 -22.24 4.98
N ASP A 402 -1.84 -22.41 6.04
CA ASP A 402 -1.50 -23.25 7.20
C ASP A 402 -1.18 -24.67 6.73
N ARG A 403 -2.09 -25.29 5.98
CA ARG A 403 -1.89 -26.64 5.45
C ARG A 403 -0.70 -26.72 4.49
N VAL A 404 -0.39 -25.62 3.80
CA VAL A 404 0.72 -25.56 2.85
C VAL A 404 2.05 -25.63 3.57
N VAL A 405 2.24 -25.01 4.73
CA VAL A 405 3.57 -24.88 5.34
C VAL A 405 3.77 -25.71 6.59
N ARG A 406 2.70 -26.22 7.21
CA ARG A 406 2.80 -26.98 8.46
C ARG A 406 3.49 -28.33 8.31
N ASP A 407 4.21 -28.74 9.35
CA ASP A 407 4.81 -30.06 9.44
C ASP A 407 3.69 -31.13 9.51
N PRO A 408 3.69 -32.16 8.64
CA PRO A 408 2.69 -33.21 8.67
C PRO A 408 2.75 -34.07 9.96
N GLN A 409 3.89 -34.11 10.64
CA GLN A 409 4.07 -34.85 11.90
C GLN A 409 3.77 -34.00 13.13
N ASN A 410 3.93 -32.68 13.03
CA ASN A 410 3.54 -31.73 14.06
C ASN A 410 2.83 -30.48 13.47
N PRO A 411 1.51 -30.52 13.26
CA PRO A 411 0.77 -29.46 12.56
C PRO A 411 0.79 -28.06 13.20
N SER A 412 1.24 -27.92 14.47
CA SER A 412 1.45 -26.62 15.12
C SER A 412 2.78 -25.95 14.70
N ARG A 413 3.67 -26.68 14.02
CA ARG A 413 4.98 -26.17 13.56
C ARG A 413 5.05 -25.98 12.06
N LEU A 414 5.92 -25.07 11.64
CA LEU A 414 6.35 -24.96 10.25
C LEU A 414 7.22 -26.17 9.86
N ARG A 415 7.14 -26.60 8.59
CA ARG A 415 8.08 -27.58 8.04
C ARG A 415 9.51 -27.06 8.17
N PRO A 416 10.47 -27.85 8.73
CA PRO A 416 11.83 -27.38 9.00
C PRO A 416 12.57 -26.76 7.80
N THR A 417 12.25 -27.18 6.57
CA THR A 417 12.89 -26.67 5.35
C THR A 417 12.32 -25.34 4.84
N LEU A 418 11.22 -24.84 5.40
CA LEU A 418 10.46 -23.70 4.87
C LEU A 418 10.59 -22.42 5.69
N HIS A 419 11.26 -22.44 6.84
CA HIS A 419 11.41 -21.28 7.71
C HIS A 419 12.87 -20.81 7.82
N ASP A 420 13.08 -19.60 8.33
CA ASP A 420 14.41 -18.99 8.47
C ASP A 420 15.15 -19.36 9.77
N GLY A 421 14.54 -20.22 10.58
CA GLY A 421 15.05 -20.69 11.87
C GLY A 421 14.28 -20.17 13.09
N ASP A 422 13.45 -19.14 12.95
CA ASP A 422 12.73 -18.55 14.08
C ASP A 422 11.35 -19.16 14.38
N TRP A 423 10.94 -20.16 13.58
CA TRP A 423 9.66 -20.88 13.65
C TRP A 423 8.40 -20.06 13.39
N LEU A 424 8.54 -18.83 12.86
CA LEU A 424 7.43 -17.98 12.44
C LEU A 424 7.58 -17.55 10.97
N HIS A 425 8.74 -17.02 10.60
CA HIS A 425 8.98 -16.46 9.28
C HIS A 425 9.47 -17.50 8.28
N LEU A 426 8.96 -17.41 7.05
CA LEU A 426 9.34 -18.30 5.98
C LEU A 426 10.67 -17.86 5.35
N ASN A 427 11.42 -18.83 4.85
CA ASN A 427 12.53 -18.59 3.93
C ASN A 427 11.99 -18.50 2.47
N PRO A 428 12.83 -18.22 1.46
CA PRO A 428 12.37 -18.12 0.06
C PRO A 428 11.67 -19.38 -0.49
N GLU A 429 12.00 -20.58 0.02
CA GLU A 429 11.33 -21.84 -0.33
C GLU A 429 9.91 -21.88 0.24
N GLY A 430 9.74 -21.52 1.52
CA GLY A 430 8.42 -21.39 2.13
C GLY A 430 7.53 -20.37 1.42
N TYR A 431 8.11 -19.24 1.03
CA TYR A 431 7.40 -18.24 0.24
C TYR A 431 6.99 -18.74 -1.16
N ARG A 432 7.80 -19.61 -1.78
CA ARG A 432 7.40 -20.26 -3.03
C ARG A 432 6.20 -21.17 -2.84
N ALA A 433 6.21 -21.96 -1.75
CA ALA A 433 5.10 -22.84 -1.43
C ALA A 433 3.78 -22.06 -1.28
N LEU A 434 3.80 -20.89 -0.62
CA LEU A 434 2.62 -20.02 -0.54
C LEU A 434 2.19 -19.51 -1.93
N ALA A 435 3.12 -19.02 -2.73
CA ALA A 435 2.84 -18.51 -4.07
C ALA A 435 2.21 -19.57 -4.99
N GLU A 436 2.71 -20.81 -4.93
CA GLU A 436 2.20 -21.95 -5.70
C GLU A 436 0.79 -22.36 -5.28
N ALA A 437 0.48 -22.24 -3.99
CA ALA A 437 -0.81 -22.62 -3.42
C ALA A 437 -1.97 -21.71 -3.84
N VAL A 438 -1.71 -20.48 -4.29
CA VAL A 438 -2.77 -19.56 -4.75
C VAL A 438 -3.35 -20.07 -6.09
N PRO A 439 -4.63 -20.45 -6.19
CA PRO A 439 -5.16 -20.92 -7.46
C PRO A 439 -5.32 -19.76 -8.46
N SER A 440 -4.62 -19.80 -9.60
CA SER A 440 -4.60 -18.69 -10.56
C SER A 440 -5.99 -18.34 -11.12
N ARG A 441 -6.91 -19.32 -11.16
CA ARG A 441 -8.32 -19.13 -11.56
C ARG A 441 -9.08 -18.13 -10.67
N LEU A 442 -8.69 -17.95 -9.41
CA LEU A 442 -9.33 -16.98 -8.51
C LEU A 442 -9.00 -15.54 -8.91
N LEU A 443 -7.85 -15.32 -9.54
CA LEU A 443 -7.37 -14.00 -9.91
C LEU A 443 -7.80 -13.59 -11.33
N GLN A 444 -8.34 -14.53 -12.11
CA GLN A 444 -8.82 -14.24 -13.45
C GLN A 444 -10.03 -13.28 -13.40
N GLN A 445 -10.10 -12.39 -14.39
CA GLN A 445 -11.30 -11.65 -14.71
C GLN A 445 -12.40 -12.64 -15.12
N ARG A 446 -13.65 -12.35 -14.75
CA ARG A 446 -14.81 -13.11 -15.22
C ARG A 446 -15.22 -12.70 -16.62
#